data_AF-A0A7Z7VW85-F1
#
_entry.id   AF-A0A7Z7VW85-F1
#
_cell.length_a   1.000
_cell.length_b   1.000
_cell.length_c   1.000
_cell.angle_alpha   90.00
_cell.angle_beta   90.00
_cell.angle_gamma   90.00
#
_symmetry.space_group_name_H-M   'P 1'
#
loop_
_entity.id
_entity.type
_entity.pdbx_description
1 polymer ?
#
loop_
_entity_poly.entity_id
_entity_poly.type
_entity_poly.pdbx_seq_one_letter_code
_entity_poly.pdbx_strand_id
1 'polypeptide(L)' 'MQLTNTGVKLTSTIAYTPTTFQQTIDLMAEGNLNVKGVVTDHIQLEDIVERGFKQLVSDKSQAKILVNIAQS' A
#
# COMPACT_ATOMS: atom_id res chain seq x y z
N MET A 1 -0.09 -17.61 -29.06
CA MET A 1 1.29 -17.09 -28.89
C MET A 1 1.56 -15.92 -29.85
N GLN A 2 0.71 -14.89 -29.86
CA GLN A 2 0.88 -13.73 -30.76
C GLN A 2 1.85 -12.69 -30.18
N LEU A 3 1.90 -12.60 -28.84
CA LEU A 3 2.76 -11.66 -28.09
C LEU A 3 4.26 -12.02 -28.14
N THR A 4 4.61 -13.29 -28.26
CA THR A 4 6.01 -13.74 -28.32
C THR A 4 6.67 -13.43 -29.66
N ASN A 5 5.88 -13.29 -30.74
CA ASN A 5 6.40 -13.00 -32.08
C ASN A 5 6.59 -11.50 -32.34
N THR A 6 6.11 -10.63 -31.44
CA THR A 6 6.23 -9.17 -31.54
C THR A 6 7.31 -8.58 -30.62
N GLY A 7 8.08 -9.42 -29.92
CA GLY A 7 9.10 -8.97 -28.97
C GLY A 7 8.55 -8.44 -27.64
N VAL A 8 7.27 -8.70 -27.32
CA VAL A 8 6.67 -8.28 -26.05
C VAL A 8 7.15 -9.16 -24.90
N LYS A 9 7.59 -8.54 -23.79
CA LYS A 9 7.96 -9.22 -22.55
C LYS A 9 6.77 -9.26 -21.59
N LEU A 10 6.35 -10.47 -21.21
CA LEU A 10 5.41 -10.70 -20.11
C LEU A 10 6.21 -11.07 -18.85
N THR A 11 5.85 -10.50 -17.70
CA THR A 11 6.50 -10.79 -16.42
C THR A 11 5.46 -10.84 -15.31
N SER A 12 5.63 -11.78 -14.39
CA SER A 12 4.80 -11.91 -13.18
C SER A 12 5.50 -11.28 -12.00
N THR A 13 4.74 -10.65 -11.09
CA THR A 13 5.24 -10.08 -9.84
C THR A 13 4.38 -10.55 -8.68
N ILE A 14 5.00 -10.88 -7.54
CA ILE A 14 4.29 -11.22 -6.31
C ILE A 14 5.04 -10.63 -5.12
N ALA A 15 4.32 -9.90 -4.28
CA ALA A 15 4.85 -9.27 -3.07
C ALA A 15 6.16 -8.50 -3.33
N TYR A 16 7.14 -8.67 -2.45
CA TYR A 16 8.41 -7.95 -2.44
C TYR A 16 9.51 -8.80 -1.80
N THR A 17 10.75 -8.40 -1.98
CA THR A 17 11.93 -8.99 -1.34
C THR A 17 12.51 -8.06 -0.28
N PRO A 18 13.40 -8.55 0.62
CA PRO A 18 14.10 -7.69 1.57
C PRO A 18 14.86 -6.54 0.91
N THR A 19 15.44 -6.77 -0.26
CA THR A 19 16.13 -5.74 -1.05
C THR A 19 15.19 -4.60 -1.44
N THR A 20 14.02 -4.93 -2.01
CA THR A 20 13.05 -3.90 -2.41
C THR A 20 12.44 -3.17 -1.21
N PHE A 21 12.36 -3.83 -0.05
CA PHE A 21 11.92 -3.19 1.19
C PHE A 21 12.91 -2.12 1.64
N GLN A 22 14.21 -2.44 1.70
CA GLN A 22 15.26 -1.47 2.04
C GLN A 22 15.29 -0.29 1.06
N GLN A 23 15.23 -0.59 -0.24
CA GLN A 23 15.15 0.47 -1.27
C GLN A 23 13.96 1.40 -1.06
N THR A 24 12.81 0.88 -0.64
CA THR A 24 11.63 1.71 -0.33
C THR A 24 11.90 2.62 0.86
N ILE A 25 12.56 2.12 1.92
CA ILE A 25 12.96 2.94 3.08
C ILE A 25 13.90 4.06 2.65
N ASP A 26 14.93 3.74 1.88
CA ASP A 26 15.94 4.71 1.45
C ASP A 26 15.30 5.83 0.61
N LEU A 27 14.44 5.46 -0.34
CA LEU A 27 13.68 6.43 -1.16
C LEU A 27 12.77 7.33 -0.31
N MET A 28 12.15 6.78 0.74
CA MET A 28 11.35 7.58 1.67
C MET A 28 12.21 8.52 2.50
N ALA A 29 13.36 8.06 3.00
CA ALA A 29 14.28 8.84 3.83
C ALA A 29 14.91 10.00 3.03
N GLU A 30 15.23 9.78 1.76
CA GLU A 30 15.76 10.78 0.84
C GLU A 30 14.68 11.77 0.35
N GLY A 31 13.40 11.50 0.62
CA GLY A 31 12.28 12.32 0.14
C GLY A 31 11.90 12.06 -1.32
N ASN A 32 12.53 11.07 -1.97
CA ASN A 32 12.23 10.64 -3.33
C ASN A 32 10.88 9.91 -3.44
N LEU A 33 10.32 9.44 -2.31
CA LEU A 33 9.01 8.83 -2.24
C LEU A 33 8.15 9.45 -1.11
N ASN A 34 7.16 10.27 -1.49
CA ASN A 34 6.19 10.81 -0.54
C ASN A 34 4.99 9.85 -0.36
N VAL A 35 5.02 9.06 0.72
CA VAL A 35 3.95 8.10 1.05
C VAL A 35 2.78 8.73 1.83
N LYS A 36 2.92 9.95 2.35
CA LYS A 36 1.89 10.53 3.23
C LYS A 36 0.60 10.83 2.47
N GLY A 37 0.70 11.14 1.18
CA GLY A 37 -0.45 11.50 0.34
C GLY A 37 -1.46 10.37 0.08
N VAL A 38 -1.10 9.11 0.34
CA VAL A 38 -2.03 7.98 0.19
C VAL A 38 -2.80 7.64 1.47
N VAL A 39 -2.44 8.25 2.61
CA VAL A 39 -3.13 8.03 3.88
C VAL A 39 -4.38 8.90 3.93
N THR A 40 -5.55 8.27 4.05
CA THR A 40 -6.86 8.93 3.96
C THR A 40 -7.61 8.97 5.28
N ASP A 41 -7.27 8.12 6.26
CA ASP A 41 -7.83 8.18 7.61
C ASP A 41 -6.88 7.57 8.67
N HIS A 42 -7.13 7.90 9.94
CA HIS A 42 -6.50 7.30 11.12
C HIS A 42 -7.57 6.86 12.10
N ILE A 43 -7.51 5.60 12.54
CA ILE A 43 -8.49 5.02 13.46
C ILE A 43 -7.80 4.35 14.65
N GLN A 44 -8.56 4.12 15.73
CA GLN A 44 -8.12 3.30 16.84
C GLN A 44 -8.41 1.82 16.56
N LEU A 45 -7.74 0.92 17.31
CA LEU A 45 -7.88 -0.52 17.11
C LEU A 45 -9.31 -1.01 17.34
N GLU A 46 -10.04 -0.44 18.30
CA GLU A 46 -11.44 -0.75 18.59
C GLU A 46 -12.37 -0.52 17.40
N ASP A 47 -12.01 0.41 16.51
CA ASP A 47 -12.82 0.81 15.36
C ASP A 47 -12.46 0.04 14.08
N ILE A 48 -11.50 -0.88 14.12
CA ILE A 48 -10.93 -1.51 12.91
C ILE A 48 -11.96 -2.22 12.04
N VAL A 49 -13.04 -2.76 12.63
CA VAL A 49 -14.08 -3.46 11.88
C VAL A 49 -14.96 -2.48 11.10
N GLU A 50 -15.58 -1.51 11.79
CA GLU A 50 -16.53 -0.59 11.17
C GLU A 50 -15.83 0.48 10.33
N ARG A 51 -14.78 1.11 10.87
CA ARG A 51 -14.07 2.23 10.25
C ARG A 51 -12.83 1.81 9.47
N GLY A 52 -12.38 0.57 9.60
CA GLY A 52 -11.30 0.01 8.77
C GLY A 52 -11.86 -0.82 7.64
N PHE A 53 -12.16 -2.09 7.91
CA PHE A 53 -12.51 -3.05 6.87
C PHE A 53 -13.80 -2.73 6.13
N LYS A 54 -14.90 -2.45 6.84
CA LYS A 54 -16.19 -2.15 6.19
C LYS A 54 -16.12 -0.86 5.39
N GLN A 55 -15.48 0.18 5.92
CA GLN A 55 -15.29 1.44 5.22
C GLN A 55 -14.47 1.29 3.92
N LEU A 56 -13.38 0.52 3.93
CA LEU A 56 -12.61 0.24 2.70
C LEU A 56 -13.41 -0.51 1.62
N VAL A 57 -14.36 -1.35 2.04
CA VAL A 57 -15.23 -2.08 1.11
C VAL A 57 -16.28 -1.15 0.50
N SER A 58 -16.87 -0.24 1.28
CA SER A 58 -18.00 0.60 0.84
C SER A 58 -17.60 1.96 0.25
N ASP A 59 -16.52 2.58 0.74
CA ASP A 59 -16.08 3.92 0.36
C ASP A 59 -14.81 3.85 -0.51
N LYS A 60 -14.96 4.16 -1.81
CA LYS A 60 -13.86 4.13 -2.79
C LYS A 60 -12.98 5.40 -2.76
N SER A 61 -13.32 6.39 -1.94
CA SER A 61 -12.44 7.54 -1.71
C SER A 61 -11.29 7.21 -0.74
N GLN A 62 -11.40 6.13 0.04
CA GLN A 62 -10.37 5.67 0.95
C GLN A 62 -9.27 4.89 0.22
N ALA A 63 -8.02 5.28 0.42
CA ALA A 63 -6.86 4.59 -0.16
C ALA A 63 -6.08 3.78 0.89
N LYS A 64 -5.76 4.39 2.04
CA LYS A 64 -5.04 3.74 3.13
C LYS A 64 -5.48 4.31 4.47
N ILE A 65 -5.95 3.43 5.35
CA ILE A 65 -6.29 3.76 6.74
C ILE A 65 -5.17 3.26 7.65
N LEU A 66 -4.65 4.14 8.52
CA LEU A 66 -3.69 3.75 9.55
C LEU A 66 -4.40 3.46 10.86
N VAL A 67 -4.01 2.37 11.52
CA VAL A 67 -4.59 1.94 12.79
C VAL A 67 -3.59 2.20 13.91
N ASN A 68 -3.99 2.97 14.92
CA ASN A 68 -3.22 3.14 16.13
C ASN A 68 -3.48 1.96 17.08
N ILE A 69 -2.40 1.36 17.57
CA ILE A 69 -2.42 0.20 18.47
C ILE A 69 -1.95 0.53 19.88
N ALA A 70 -1.50 1.76 20.13
CA ALA A 70 -1.09 2.19 21.46
C ALA A 70 -2.32 2.38 22.34
N GLN A 71 -2.37 1.68 23.47
CA GLN A 71 -3.40 1.90 24.49
C GLN A 71 -3.01 3.10 25.34
N SER A 72 -3.90 4.10 25.41
CA SER A 72 -3.84 5.19 26.40
C SER A 72 -4.39 4.76 27.75
#